data_AF-A0ABD5V6E0-F1
#
_entry.id   AF-A0ABD5V6E0-F1
#
_cell.length_a   1.000
_cell.length_b   1.000
_cell.length_c   1.000
_cell.angle_alpha   90.00
_cell.angle_beta   90.00
_cell.angle_gamma   90.00
#
_symmetry.space_group_name_H-M   'P 1'
#
loop_
_entity.id
_entity.type
_entity.pdbx_description
1 polymer ?
#
loop_
_entity_poly.entity_id
_entity_poly.type
_entity_poly.pdbx_seq_one_letter_code
_entity_poly.pdbx_strand_id
1 'polypeptide(L)'
;MCATTPHGKTTTDHEPTDLDARDVRALTDCMTVLGDQGRVRGVPGLYEVVSASGSTYLVDVDQGVCECPDHEHRGAHCKHLRRVEVATGARTIPAWIADDELDDDLGAFVRSGPRFEPGHVVAEPDASTAGHAVATDGGVVVEDVGSNEPEPASEPEITRHVEPPEQGGATYYRCECGREAMREQDLRSDAHREECSARGGL
;
A
#
# COMPACT_ATOMS: atom_id res chain seq x y z
N MET A 1 -1.72 -3.80 -2.88
CA MET A 1 -1.82 -5.17 -2.34
C MET A 1 -0.38 -5.64 -2.23
N CYS A 2 0.22 -5.58 -1.05
CA CYS A 2 1.62 -5.98 -0.87
C CYS A 2 1.71 -7.48 -1.16
N ALA A 3 2.46 -7.86 -2.19
CA ALA A 3 2.62 -9.25 -2.55
C ALA A 3 3.54 -9.89 -1.50
N THR A 4 3.01 -10.80 -0.68
CA THR A 4 3.84 -11.62 0.20
C THR A 4 4.59 -12.65 -0.65
N THR A 5 5.65 -12.21 -1.32
CA THR A 5 6.59 -13.10 -2.00
C THR A 5 7.39 -13.86 -0.93
N PRO A 6 7.54 -15.19 -1.04
CA PRO A 6 8.38 -15.94 -0.10
C PRO A 6 9.87 -15.59 -0.33
N HIS A 7 10.48 -14.87 0.61
CA HIS A 7 11.92 -14.57 0.60
C HIS A 7 12.77 -15.84 0.61
N GLY A 8 13.42 -16.12 -0.52
CA GLY A 8 14.47 -17.11 -0.63
C GLY A 8 15.72 -16.61 0.09
N LYS A 9 16.05 -17.27 1.20
CA LYS A 9 17.12 -16.85 2.12
C LYS A 9 18.51 -16.99 1.47
N THR A 10 18.97 -15.95 0.77
CA THR A 10 20.35 -15.87 0.29
C THR A 10 21.20 -15.22 1.37
N THR A 11 21.62 -16.02 2.36
CA THR A 11 22.43 -15.54 3.49
C THR A 11 23.86 -15.26 3.02
N THR A 12 24.12 -14.02 2.61
CA THR A 12 25.48 -13.48 2.60
C THR A 12 25.90 -13.30 4.06
N ASP A 13 27.01 -13.93 4.44
CA ASP A 13 27.61 -13.84 5.78
C ASP A 13 28.06 -12.38 6.01
N HIS A 14 27.25 -11.60 6.72
CA HIS A 14 27.60 -10.30 7.30
C HIS A 14 27.27 -10.41 8.78
N GLU A 15 28.20 -10.04 9.67
CA GLU A 15 27.95 -10.06 11.11
C GLU A 15 26.75 -9.15 11.43
N PRO A 16 25.59 -9.70 11.85
CA PRO A 16 24.31 -8.98 11.92
C PRO A 16 24.19 -8.10 13.18
N THR A 17 25.28 -7.50 13.63
CA THR A 17 25.41 -6.98 15.00
C THR A 17 24.71 -5.65 15.31
N ASP A 18 23.92 -5.06 14.41
CA ASP A 18 23.34 -3.72 14.66
C ASP A 18 21.82 -3.56 14.42
N LEU A 19 21.07 -4.60 14.04
CA LEU A 19 19.61 -4.50 13.92
C LEU A 19 18.90 -5.31 15.00
N ASP A 20 18.11 -4.64 15.83
CA ASP A 20 17.23 -5.34 16.76
C ASP A 20 15.92 -5.78 16.06
N ALA A 21 15.15 -6.67 16.70
CA ALA A 21 13.92 -7.21 16.11
C ALA A 21 12.89 -6.13 15.70
N ARG A 22 12.94 -4.93 16.30
CA ARG A 22 12.10 -3.80 15.90
C ARG A 22 12.60 -3.10 14.64
N ASP A 23 13.91 -3.08 14.41
CA ASP A 23 14.48 -2.56 13.17
C ASP A 23 14.10 -3.44 11.99
N VAL A 24 14.26 -4.76 12.15
CA VAL A 24 13.85 -5.72 11.12
C VAL A 24 12.39 -5.51 10.76
N ARG A 25 11.49 -5.48 11.75
CA ARG A 25 10.06 -5.22 11.49
C ARG A 25 9.77 -3.84 10.90
N ALA A 26 10.53 -2.81 11.27
CA ALA A 26 10.36 -1.49 10.68
C ALA A 26 10.73 -1.49 9.18
N LEU A 27 11.68 -2.32 8.78
CA LEU A 27 12.09 -2.44 7.38
C LEU A 27 11.15 -3.35 6.58
N THR A 28 10.74 -4.49 7.16
CA THR A 28 10.09 -5.58 6.42
C THR A 28 8.58 -5.69 6.60
N ASP A 29 7.99 -5.21 7.71
CA ASP A 29 6.53 -5.28 7.87
C ASP A 29 5.87 -4.27 6.93
N CYS A 30 4.76 -4.69 6.29
CA CYS A 30 3.95 -3.81 5.46
C CYS A 30 3.40 -2.64 6.28
N MET A 31 3.90 -1.44 6.00
CA MET A 31 3.51 -0.21 6.72
C MET A 31 3.62 1.02 5.82
N THR A 32 2.52 1.73 5.60
CA THR A 32 2.53 2.97 4.83
C THR A 32 2.80 4.17 5.74
N VAL A 33 3.75 5.03 5.38
CA VAL A 33 4.04 6.28 6.10
C VAL A 33 3.51 7.46 5.30
N LEU A 34 2.56 8.20 5.87
CA LEU A 34 1.95 9.38 5.28
C LEU A 34 2.50 10.63 5.96
N GLY A 35 3.08 11.55 5.17
CA GLY A 35 3.70 12.78 5.69
C GLY A 35 2.92 14.07 5.39
N ASP A 36 1.86 14.02 4.58
CA ASP A 36 1.10 15.21 4.20
C ASP A 36 -0.38 14.89 3.86
N GLN A 37 -0.90 13.82 4.45
CA GLN A 37 -2.26 13.31 4.20
C GLN A 37 -2.98 13.02 5.52
N GLY A 38 -4.30 12.78 5.46
CA GLY A 38 -5.08 12.38 6.64
C GLY A 38 -4.98 13.41 7.78
N ARG A 39 -4.72 12.91 8.99
CA ARG A 39 -4.62 13.72 10.22
C ARG A 39 -3.39 14.64 10.25
N VAL A 40 -2.40 14.43 9.38
CA VAL A 40 -1.10 15.12 9.42
C VAL A 40 -0.89 16.13 8.29
N ARG A 41 -1.89 16.36 7.44
CA ARG A 41 -1.82 17.29 6.30
C ARG A 41 -1.34 18.68 6.75
N GLY A 42 -0.25 19.15 6.15
CA GLY A 42 0.32 20.48 6.42
C GLY A 42 1.03 20.61 7.77
N VAL A 43 1.24 19.51 8.51
CA VAL A 43 1.91 19.51 9.81
C VAL A 43 3.29 18.85 9.68
N PRO A 44 4.39 19.63 9.57
CA PRO A 44 5.73 19.05 9.49
C PRO A 44 6.09 18.33 10.79
N GLY A 45 6.89 17.27 10.70
CA GLY A 45 7.32 16.48 11.86
C GLY A 45 6.28 15.49 12.38
N LEU A 46 5.05 15.52 11.87
CA LEU A 46 3.99 14.59 12.22
C LEU A 46 3.70 13.64 11.06
N TYR A 47 3.63 12.35 11.35
CA TYR A 47 3.42 11.28 10.38
C TYR A 47 2.28 10.37 10.82
N GLU A 48 1.50 9.88 9.86
CA GLU A 48 0.49 8.85 10.10
C GLU A 48 1.01 7.54 9.51
N VAL A 49 1.12 6.50 10.35
CA VAL A 49 1.58 5.18 9.94
C VAL A 49 0.41 4.22 9.89
N VAL A 50 0.13 3.69 8.70
CA VAL A 50 -0.89 2.66 8.47
C VAL A 50 -0.20 1.30 8.51
N SER A 51 -0.58 0.46 9.46
CA SER A 51 -0.03 -0.90 9.59
C SER A 51 -0.75 -1.90 8.69
N ALA A 52 -0.14 -3.08 8.49
CA ALA A 52 -0.75 -4.20 7.75
C ALA A 52 -2.14 -4.62 8.24
N SER A 53 -2.46 -4.41 9.53
CA SER A 53 -3.81 -4.69 10.07
C SER A 53 -4.84 -3.61 9.75
N GLY A 54 -4.46 -2.54 9.03
CA GLY A 54 -5.26 -1.36 8.77
C GLY A 54 -5.36 -0.39 9.94
N SER A 55 -4.66 -0.66 11.04
CA SER A 55 -4.61 0.27 12.19
C SER A 55 -3.68 1.43 11.87
N THR A 56 -4.10 2.65 12.21
CA THR A 56 -3.34 3.88 11.99
C THR A 56 -2.84 4.45 13.29
N TYR A 57 -1.60 4.98 13.29
CA TYR A 57 -0.96 5.56 14.46
C TYR A 57 -0.31 6.89 14.10
N LEU A 58 -0.51 7.93 14.92
CA LEU A 58 0.31 9.13 14.79
C LEU A 58 1.69 8.93 15.39
N VAL A 59 2.67 9.48 14.70
CA VAL A 59 4.08 9.49 15.06
C VAL A 59 4.58 10.92 14.97
N ASP A 60 4.99 11.47 16.10
CA ASP A 60 5.68 12.76 16.19
C ASP A 60 7.17 12.48 16.31
N VAL A 61 7.93 12.75 15.25
CA VAL A 61 9.37 12.48 15.24
C VAL A 61 10.16 13.52 16.03
N ASP A 62 9.66 14.76 16.12
CA ASP A 62 10.32 15.82 16.87
C ASP A 62 10.27 15.55 18.37
N GLN A 63 9.16 14.96 18.84
CA GLN A 63 9.00 14.54 20.23
C GLN A 63 9.43 13.08 20.48
N GLY A 64 9.65 12.29 19.44
CA GLY A 64 9.96 10.86 19.56
C GLY A 64 8.80 10.05 20.15
N VAL A 65 7.56 10.47 19.89
CA VAL A 65 6.33 9.90 20.48
C VAL A 65 5.51 9.18 19.42
N CYS A 66 4.92 8.04 19.80
CA CYS A 66 3.98 7.31 18.97
C CYS A 66 2.71 6.92 19.75
N GLU A 67 1.54 7.04 19.12
CA GLU A 67 0.23 6.62 19.68
C GLU A 67 0.06 5.08 19.73
N CYS A 68 1.07 4.29 19.35
CA CYS A 68 0.91 2.84 19.32
C CYS A 68 1.00 2.20 20.72
N PRO A 69 0.36 1.05 20.95
CA PRO A 69 0.37 0.38 22.25
C PRO A 69 1.79 0.02 22.74
N ASP A 70 2.73 -0.33 21.86
CA ASP A 70 4.10 -0.66 22.26
C ASP A 70 4.82 0.56 22.85
N HIS A 71 4.58 1.75 22.28
CA HIS A 71 5.14 2.99 22.81
C HIS A 71 4.40 3.45 24.06
N GLU A 72 3.05 3.43 24.05
CA GLU A 72 2.25 3.83 25.21
C GLU A 72 2.58 3.00 26.47
N HIS A 73 2.76 1.68 26.32
CA HIS A 73 3.01 0.82 27.47
C HIS A 73 4.49 0.77 27.90
N ARG A 74 5.44 1.02 27.00
CA ARG A 74 6.88 0.81 27.28
C ARG A 74 7.75 2.05 27.14
N GLY A 75 7.22 3.16 26.59
CA GLY A 75 8.01 4.34 26.21
C GLY A 75 9.14 4.03 25.24
N ALA A 76 9.06 2.89 24.53
CA ALA A 76 10.17 2.36 23.76
C ALA A 76 10.23 3.02 22.37
N HIS A 77 11.43 2.98 21.76
CA HIS A 77 11.59 3.30 20.35
C HIS A 77 10.94 2.19 19.49
N CYS A 78 9.63 2.34 19.29
CA CYS A 78 8.77 1.32 18.67
C CYS A 78 9.05 1.19 17.17
N LYS A 79 8.49 0.14 16.54
CA LYS A 79 8.69 -0.09 15.11
C LYS A 79 8.16 1.05 14.22
N HIS A 80 7.13 1.78 14.65
CA HIS A 80 6.55 2.87 13.86
C HIS A 80 7.45 4.09 13.82
N LEU A 81 8.07 4.47 14.95
CA LEU A 81 9.07 5.53 14.98
C LEU A 81 10.27 5.17 14.08
N ARG A 82 10.81 3.96 14.23
CA ARG A 82 11.90 3.45 13.38
C ARG A 82 11.51 3.44 11.90
N ARG A 83 10.27 3.04 11.58
CA ARG A 83 9.73 3.06 10.20
C ARG A 83 9.75 4.47 9.62
N VAL A 84 9.29 5.47 10.38
CA VAL A 84 9.29 6.87 9.92
C VAL A 84 10.71 7.39 9.74
N GLU A 85 11.61 7.11 10.67
CA GLU A 85 13.02 7.52 10.55
C GLU A 85 13.66 6.98 9.26
N VAL A 86 13.41 5.71 8.94
CA VAL A 86 13.93 5.11 7.72
C VAL A 86 13.23 5.66 6.47
N ALA A 87 11.90 5.73 6.46
CA ALA A 87 11.11 6.20 5.31
C ALA A 87 11.37 7.67 4.94
N THR A 88 11.78 8.48 5.92
CA THR A 88 12.16 9.89 5.73
C THR A 88 13.64 10.09 5.43
N GLY A 89 14.45 9.03 5.52
CA GLY A 89 15.90 9.08 5.38
C GLY A 89 16.63 9.69 6.58
N ALA A 90 15.93 9.95 7.69
CA ALA A 90 16.55 10.39 8.94
C ALA A 90 17.47 9.32 9.54
N ARG A 91 17.15 8.04 9.30
CA ARG A 91 18.03 6.90 9.53
C ARG A 91 18.39 6.26 8.18
N THR A 92 19.67 6.00 7.97
CA THR A 92 20.15 5.31 6.78
C THR A 92 19.91 3.81 6.87
N ILE A 93 19.58 3.20 5.73
CA ILE A 93 19.43 1.76 5.57
C ILE A 93 20.83 1.17 5.32
N PRO A 94 21.28 0.20 6.13
CA PRO A 94 22.55 -0.47 5.92
C PRO A 94 22.69 -1.09 4.53
N ALA A 95 23.85 -0.92 3.91
CA ALA A 95 24.10 -1.31 2.52
C ALA A 95 23.97 -2.81 2.24
N TRP A 96 24.13 -3.65 3.27
CA TRP A 96 24.06 -5.11 3.17
C TRP A 96 22.62 -5.66 3.19
N ILE A 97 21.63 -4.82 3.48
CA ILE A 97 20.21 -5.20 3.38
C ILE A 97 19.83 -5.17 1.91
N ALA A 98 19.32 -6.30 1.41
CA ALA A 98 18.87 -6.38 0.03
C ALA A 98 17.56 -5.60 -0.16
N ASP A 99 17.40 -4.97 -1.33
CA ASP A 99 16.20 -4.18 -1.65
C ASP A 99 14.92 -5.03 -1.56
N ASP A 100 14.97 -6.29 -1.99
CA ASP A 100 13.83 -7.21 -1.92
C ASP A 100 13.43 -7.59 -0.49
N GLU A 101 14.29 -7.40 0.52
CA GLU A 101 13.92 -7.63 1.93
C GLU A 101 13.12 -6.46 2.51
N LEU A 102 13.11 -5.31 1.85
CA LEU A 102 12.39 -4.12 2.30
C LEU A 102 10.91 -4.21 1.89
N ASP A 103 10.06 -3.53 2.64
CA ASP A 103 8.69 -3.33 2.21
C ASP A 103 8.63 -2.44 0.95
N ASP A 104 7.93 -2.89 -0.09
CA ASP A 104 7.83 -2.20 -1.39
C ASP A 104 7.30 -0.76 -1.27
N ASP A 105 6.47 -0.48 -0.27
CA ASP A 105 5.88 0.84 -0.01
C ASP A 105 6.78 1.75 0.87
N LEU A 106 8.00 1.34 1.18
CA LEU A 106 8.90 2.07 2.08
C LEU A 106 9.23 3.46 1.51
N GLY A 107 8.64 4.49 2.15
CA GLY A 107 8.87 5.90 1.80
C GLY A 107 8.11 6.39 0.55
N ALA A 108 7.24 5.58 -0.05
CA ALA A 108 6.50 5.93 -1.26
C ALA A 108 5.65 7.20 -1.15
N PHE A 109 5.23 7.58 0.06
CA PHE A 109 4.36 8.74 0.32
C PHE A 109 5.03 9.85 1.16
N VAL A 110 6.35 9.80 1.28
CA VAL A 110 7.15 10.79 2.00
C VAL A 110 8.04 11.54 1.02
N ARG A 111 8.09 12.87 1.09
CA ARG A 111 8.81 13.70 0.10
C ARG A 111 10.32 13.44 0.07
N SER A 112 10.94 13.15 1.21
CA SER A 112 12.39 12.95 1.31
C SER A 112 12.84 11.57 0.80
N GLY A 113 12.01 10.54 1.00
CA GLY A 113 12.32 9.15 0.69
C GLY A 113 13.38 8.51 1.60
N PRO A 114 13.58 7.19 1.48
CA PRO A 114 14.60 6.46 2.24
C PRO A 114 16.00 6.78 1.73
N ARG A 115 16.99 6.69 2.63
CA ARG A 115 18.41 6.88 2.31
C ARG A 115 19.18 5.61 2.62
N PHE A 116 20.05 5.20 1.71
CA PHE A 116 20.89 4.03 1.86
C PHE A 116 22.33 4.42 2.20
N GLU A 117 23.01 3.58 2.98
CA GLU A 117 24.45 3.67 3.19
C GLU A 117 25.22 3.50 1.85
N PRO A 118 26.41 4.12 1.71
CA PRO A 118 27.24 3.94 0.53
C PRO A 118 27.55 2.46 0.27
N GLY A 119 27.45 2.05 -1.01
CA GLY A 119 27.70 0.67 -1.41
C GLY A 119 26.45 -0.23 -1.42
N HIS A 120 25.28 0.30 -1.10
CA HIS A 120 24.02 -0.40 -1.36
C HIS A 120 23.87 -0.66 -2.86
N VAL A 121 23.60 -1.92 -3.20
CA VAL A 121 23.34 -2.36 -4.57
C VAL A 121 21.86 -2.64 -4.71
N VAL A 122 21.20 -1.90 -5.60
CA VAL A 122 19.85 -2.25 -6.03
C VAL A 122 19.96 -3.52 -6.85
N ALA A 123 19.13 -4.52 -6.54
CA ALA A 123 19.03 -5.69 -7.39
C ALA A 123 18.63 -5.21 -8.79
N GLU A 124 19.40 -5.60 -9.82
CA GLU A 124 19.00 -5.35 -11.20
C GLU A 124 17.60 -5.95 -11.36
N PRO A 125 16.58 -5.18 -11.75
CA PRO A 125 15.25 -5.72 -11.93
C PRO A 125 15.37 -6.89 -12.90
N ASP A 126 14.90 -8.07 -12.51
CA ASP A 126 14.81 -9.15 -13.46
C ASP A 126 14.00 -8.63 -14.65
N ALA A 127 14.51 -8.86 -15.86
CA ALA A 127 13.93 -8.31 -17.09
C ALA A 127 12.47 -8.75 -17.33
N SER A 128 11.84 -9.50 -16.41
CA SER A 128 10.42 -9.80 -16.41
C SER A 128 9.54 -8.64 -15.89
N THR A 129 10.10 -7.64 -15.19
CA THR A 129 9.37 -6.43 -14.75
C THR A 129 9.65 -5.21 -15.64
N ALA A 130 10.44 -5.37 -16.72
CA ALA A 130 10.40 -4.42 -17.83
C ALA A 130 8.98 -4.46 -18.41
N GLY A 131 8.30 -3.31 -18.37
CA GLY A 131 6.85 -3.20 -18.52
C GLY A 131 6.26 -4.11 -19.59
N HIS A 132 5.03 -4.57 -19.33
CA HIS A 132 4.14 -5.04 -20.39
C HIS A 132 3.99 -3.93 -21.44
N ALA A 133 4.95 -3.82 -22.35
CA ALA A 133 4.84 -3.05 -23.56
C ALA A 133 3.87 -3.83 -24.44
N VAL A 134 2.61 -3.42 -24.40
CA VAL A 134 1.62 -3.87 -25.37
C VAL A 134 2.13 -3.38 -26.73
N ALA A 135 2.59 -4.31 -27.56
CA ALA A 135 2.96 -4.02 -28.93
C ALA A 135 1.71 -3.50 -29.65
N THR A 136 1.68 -2.21 -29.98
CA THR A 136 0.74 -1.71 -30.97
C THR A 136 1.43 -1.89 -32.32
N ASP A 137 0.87 -2.75 -33.17
CA ASP A 137 1.34 -2.89 -34.54
C ASP A 137 1.01 -1.59 -35.30
N GLY A 138 2.02 -0.73 -35.46
CA GLY A 138 2.15 0.20 -36.59
C GLY A 138 1.02 1.22 -36.81
N GLY A 139 0.71 2.04 -35.81
CA GLY A 139 -0.15 3.22 -36.01
C GLY A 139 0.59 4.39 -36.67
N VAL A 140 0.24 4.71 -37.92
CA VAL A 140 0.60 5.99 -38.56
C VAL A 140 0.05 7.15 -37.72
N VAL A 141 0.83 8.22 -37.53
CA VAL A 141 0.33 9.48 -36.95
C VAL A 141 -0.57 10.15 -38.00
N VAL A 142 -1.88 9.96 -37.86
CA VAL A 142 -2.88 10.87 -38.42
C VAL A 142 -3.12 11.99 -37.41
N GLU A 143 -3.08 13.23 -37.88
CA GLU A 143 -3.35 14.42 -37.08
C GLU A 143 -4.80 14.42 -36.56
N ASP A 144 -4.93 14.91 -35.33
CA ASP A 144 -6.10 15.30 -34.55
C ASP A 144 -7.49 15.09 -35.18
N VAL A 145 -8.22 14.11 -34.64
CA VAL A 145 -9.69 14.14 -34.59
C VAL A 145 -10.15 13.63 -33.23
N GLY A 146 -10.39 14.56 -32.31
CA GLY A 146 -11.29 14.42 -31.17
C GLY A 146 -10.90 13.39 -30.12
N SER A 147 -10.37 13.85 -28.98
CA SER A 147 -10.39 13.12 -27.72
C SER A 147 -11.83 12.72 -27.38
N ASN A 148 -12.23 11.51 -27.77
CA ASN A 148 -13.27 10.79 -27.06
C ASN A 148 -12.53 9.96 -26.01
N GLU A 149 -12.08 10.61 -24.94
CA GLU A 149 -11.78 9.88 -23.72
C GLU A 149 -13.07 9.13 -23.37
N PRO A 150 -13.09 7.79 -23.33
CA PRO A 150 -14.27 7.10 -22.87
C PRO A 150 -14.47 7.53 -21.41
N GLU A 151 -15.53 8.29 -21.18
CA GLU A 151 -16.04 8.60 -19.85
C GLU A 151 -15.97 7.30 -19.02
N PRO A 152 -15.43 7.34 -17.79
CA PRO A 152 -15.33 6.15 -16.96
C PRO A 152 -16.71 5.50 -16.91
N ALA A 153 -16.80 4.22 -17.30
CA ALA A 153 -18.04 3.48 -17.22
C ALA A 153 -18.58 3.64 -15.80
N SER A 154 -19.80 4.18 -15.68
CA SER A 154 -20.42 4.55 -14.41
C SER A 154 -20.21 3.45 -13.38
N GLU A 155 -19.58 3.78 -12.24
CA GLU A 155 -19.44 2.83 -11.15
C GLU A 155 -20.83 2.35 -10.75
N PRO A 156 -21.08 1.04 -10.63
CA PRO A 156 -22.41 0.55 -10.37
C PRO A 156 -22.89 1.01 -8.99
N GLU A 157 -24.13 1.50 -8.93
CA GLU A 157 -24.74 1.84 -7.64
C GLU A 157 -25.05 0.56 -6.85
N ILE A 158 -24.38 0.40 -5.70
CA ILE A 158 -24.55 -0.75 -4.81
C ILE A 158 -25.26 -0.31 -3.54
N THR A 159 -26.42 -0.89 -3.28
CA THR A 159 -27.21 -0.63 -2.06
C THR A 159 -26.99 -1.73 -1.02
N ARG A 160 -26.77 -1.32 0.24
CA ARG A 160 -26.70 -2.23 1.39
C ARG A 160 -28.08 -2.57 1.92
N HIS A 161 -28.32 -3.85 2.18
CA HIS A 161 -29.55 -4.38 2.78
C HIS A 161 -29.22 -5.18 4.04
N VAL A 162 -30.18 -5.17 4.98
CA VAL A 162 -30.11 -5.97 6.21
C VAL A 162 -31.43 -6.72 6.34
N GLU A 163 -31.35 -8.04 6.42
CA GLU A 163 -32.54 -8.87 6.59
C GLU A 163 -33.22 -8.61 7.95
N PRO A 164 -34.54 -8.78 8.04
CA PRO A 164 -35.23 -8.76 9.32
C PRO A 164 -34.61 -9.77 10.30
N PRO A 165 -34.62 -9.50 11.62
CA PRO A 165 -34.04 -10.40 12.62
C PRO A 165 -34.72 -11.79 12.66
N GLU A 166 -35.99 -11.86 12.26
CA GLU A 166 -36.75 -13.11 12.07
C GLU A 166 -36.20 -14.01 10.94
N GLN A 167 -35.43 -13.43 10.02
CA GLN A 167 -34.80 -14.12 8.88
C GLN A 167 -33.28 -14.28 9.07
N GLY A 168 -32.75 -14.00 10.27
CA GLY A 168 -31.34 -14.22 10.59
C GLY A 168 -30.47 -12.95 10.56
N GLY A 169 -31.03 -11.80 10.16
CA GLY A 169 -30.38 -10.50 10.33
C GLY A 169 -29.12 -10.28 9.50
N ALA A 170 -28.89 -11.06 8.44
CA ALA A 170 -27.67 -10.96 7.65
C ALA A 170 -27.64 -9.63 6.87
N THR A 171 -26.43 -9.07 6.72
CA THR A 171 -26.19 -7.95 5.81
C THR A 171 -25.78 -8.51 4.45
N TYR A 172 -26.42 -8.02 3.39
CA TYR A 172 -26.06 -8.29 2.01
C TYR A 172 -26.08 -7.01 1.18
N TYR A 173 -25.47 -7.04 0.01
CA TYR A 173 -25.35 -5.92 -0.92
C TYR A 173 -26.02 -6.29 -2.23
N ARG A 174 -26.68 -5.33 -2.86
CA ARG A 174 -27.34 -5.49 -4.15
C ARG A 174 -26.89 -4.41 -5.10
N CYS A 175 -26.41 -4.83 -6.26
CA CYS A 175 -26.09 -3.95 -7.38
C CYS A 175 -27.37 -3.60 -8.15
N GLU A 176 -27.39 -2.44 -8.81
CA GLU A 176 -28.48 -2.01 -9.70
C GLU A 176 -28.82 -3.02 -10.81
N CYS A 177 -27.86 -3.83 -11.25
CA CYS A 177 -28.10 -4.91 -12.22
C CYS A 177 -28.87 -6.13 -11.65
N GLY A 178 -29.20 -6.10 -10.35
CA GLY A 178 -29.96 -7.15 -9.66
C GLY A 178 -29.13 -8.28 -9.07
N ARG A 179 -27.79 -8.21 -9.14
CA ARG A 179 -26.92 -9.18 -8.46
C ARG A 179 -26.82 -8.87 -6.97
N GLU A 180 -26.96 -9.91 -6.14
CA GLU A 180 -26.79 -9.84 -4.69
C GLU A 180 -25.52 -10.57 -4.26
N ALA A 181 -24.81 -10.02 -3.28
CA ALA A 181 -23.61 -10.62 -2.70
C ALA A 181 -23.51 -10.34 -1.20
N MET A 182 -22.82 -11.22 -0.47
CA MET A 182 -22.60 -11.05 0.96
C MET A 182 -21.53 -9.99 1.27
N ARG A 183 -20.64 -9.68 0.31
CA ARG A 183 -19.62 -8.62 0.43
C ARG A 183 -19.77 -7.60 -0.69
N GLU A 184 -19.64 -6.34 -0.34
CA GLU A 184 -19.66 -5.22 -1.30
C GLU A 184 -18.54 -5.36 -2.36
N GLN A 185 -17.38 -5.90 -1.97
CA GLN A 185 -16.22 -6.12 -2.85
C GLN A 185 -16.52 -7.09 -4.00
N ASP A 186 -17.39 -8.08 -3.78
CA ASP A 186 -17.75 -9.04 -4.83
C ASP A 186 -18.49 -8.32 -5.98
N LEU A 187 -19.27 -7.29 -5.66
CA LEU A 187 -19.97 -6.42 -6.62
C LEU A 187 -19.11 -5.27 -7.15
N ARG A 188 -17.98 -4.94 -6.54
CA ARG A 188 -17.03 -3.93 -7.06
C ARG A 188 -15.88 -4.53 -7.89
N SER A 189 -15.81 -5.85 -7.98
CA SER A 189 -14.78 -6.55 -8.75
C SER A 189 -14.93 -6.33 -10.26
N ASP A 190 -13.83 -6.36 -11.00
CA ASP A 190 -13.84 -6.31 -12.48
C ASP A 190 -14.70 -7.43 -13.08
N ALA A 191 -14.67 -8.62 -12.48
CA ALA A 191 -15.51 -9.74 -12.88
C ALA A 191 -17.01 -9.40 -12.83
N HIS A 192 -17.46 -8.70 -11.77
CA HIS A 192 -18.83 -8.20 -11.75
C HIS A 192 -19.05 -7.06 -12.73
N ARG A 193 -18.10 -6.12 -12.82
CA ARG A 193 -18.22 -4.91 -13.65
C ARG A 193 -18.46 -5.25 -15.12
N GLU A 194 -17.71 -6.21 -15.67
CA GLU A 194 -17.90 -6.72 -17.03
C GLU A 194 -19.31 -7.30 -17.25
N GLU A 195 -19.81 -8.05 -16.27
CA GLU A 195 -21.16 -8.65 -16.33
C GLU A 195 -22.29 -7.64 -16.04
N CYS A 196 -22.00 -6.58 -15.29
CA CYS A 196 -22.93 -5.52 -14.93
C CYS A 196 -23.23 -4.63 -16.14
N SER A 197 -22.18 -4.21 -16.87
CA SER A 197 -22.31 -3.45 -18.12
C SER A 197 -23.04 -4.22 -19.22
N ALA A 198 -22.91 -5.55 -19.25
CA ALA A 198 -23.64 -6.41 -20.20
C ALA A 198 -25.16 -6.53 -19.90
N ARG A 199 -25.61 -6.17 -18.69
CA ARG A 199 -27.00 -6.31 -18.23
C ARG A 199 -27.72 -4.98 -18.00
N GLY A 200 -26.99 -3.87 -17.85
CA GLY A 200 -27.53 -2.51 -17.68
C GLY A 200 -28.02 -1.83 -18.97
N GLY A 201 -28.02 -2.55 -20.11
CA GLY A 201 -28.51 -2.07 -21.39
C GLY A 201 -29.85 -2.70 -21.78
N LEU A 202 -30.93 -2.43 -21.04
CA LEU A 202 -32.33 -2.57 -21.46
C LEU A 202 -33.24 -1.74 -20.55
#